data_AF-A0A5B2YXU6-F1
#
_entry.id   AF-A0A5B2YXU6-F1
#
_cell.length_a   1.000
_cell.length_b   1.000
_cell.length_c   1.000
_cell.angle_alpha   90.00
_cell.angle_beta   90.00
_cell.angle_gamma   90.00
#
_symmetry.space_group_name_H-M   'P 1'
#
loop_
_entity.id
_entity.type
_entity.pdbx_description
1 polymer ?
#
loop_
_entity_poly.entity_id
_entity_poly.type
_entity_poly.pdbx_seq_one_letter_code
_entity_poly.pdbx_strand_id
1 'polypeptide(L)'
;MPTSLSSIGNVSKSTGILILNGENDVQTPVQQAFLLHQRLNEVNHPDHTLITYPDLGHAFYPSSKWQTAFGPMEPDVLADLYSWLESHSR
;
A
#
# COMPACT_ATOMS: atom_id res chain seq x y z
N MET A 1 4.86 -20.16 9.54
CA MET A 1 4.28 -19.15 8.63
C MET A 1 5.39 -18.65 7.73
N PRO A 2 5.25 -18.66 6.40
CA PRO A 2 6.23 -18.01 5.52
C PRO A 2 6.32 -16.55 5.96
N THR A 3 7.53 -16.03 6.12
CA THR A 3 7.70 -14.60 6.36
C THR A 3 7.22 -13.85 5.11
N SER A 4 6.69 -12.64 5.27
CA SER A 4 6.33 -11.78 4.12
C SER A 4 7.48 -11.72 3.09
N LEU A 5 8.72 -11.80 3.57
CA LEU A 5 9.98 -11.86 2.82
C LEU A 5 10.09 -13.00 1.80
N SER A 6 9.72 -14.25 2.16
CA SER A 6 9.81 -15.38 1.21
C SER A 6 8.76 -15.30 0.11
N SER A 7 7.67 -14.59 0.38
CA SER A 7 6.55 -14.44 -0.55
C SER A 7 6.81 -13.32 -1.56
N ILE A 8 7.38 -12.19 -1.11
CA ILE A 8 7.77 -11.08 -1.99
C ILE A 8 8.89 -11.48 -2.94
N GLY A 9 9.89 -12.24 -2.48
CA GLY A 9 10.97 -12.74 -3.35
C GLY A 9 10.49 -13.66 -4.48
N ASN A 10 9.28 -14.21 -4.37
CA ASN A 10 8.67 -15.07 -5.39
C ASN A 10 7.78 -14.30 -6.39
N VAL A 11 7.53 -13.01 -6.17
CA VAL A 11 6.82 -12.18 -7.15
C VAL A 11 7.75 -11.94 -8.33
N SER A 12 7.26 -12.15 -9.55
CA SER A 12 8.05 -11.90 -10.76
C SER A 12 8.48 -10.44 -10.81
N LYS A 13 9.73 -10.17 -11.17
CA LYS A 13 10.25 -8.80 -11.36
C LYS A 13 9.51 -8.01 -12.44
N SER A 14 8.75 -8.69 -13.30
CA SER A 14 7.89 -8.07 -14.32
C SER A 14 6.51 -7.68 -13.80
N THR A 15 6.15 -8.02 -12.57
CA THR A 15 4.85 -7.71 -11.98
C THR A 15 4.96 -6.42 -11.18
N GLY A 16 4.42 -5.31 -11.67
CA GLY A 16 4.36 -4.06 -10.91
C GLY A 16 3.62 -4.22 -9.57
N ILE A 17 4.06 -3.51 -8.53
CA ILE A 17 3.48 -3.57 -7.19
C ILE A 17 2.97 -2.20 -6.76
N LEU A 18 1.69 -2.09 -6.43
CA LEU A 18 1.11 -0.91 -5.79
C LEU A 18 0.91 -1.16 -4.29
N ILE A 19 1.39 -0.24 -3.46
CA ILE A 19 1.21 -0.25 -2.01
C ILE A 19 0.41 1.00 -1.63
N LEU A 20 -0.75 0.79 -0.99
CA LEU A 20 -1.63 1.87 -0.50
C LEU A 20 -1.77 1.72 1.01
N ASN A 21 -1.63 2.80 1.78
CA ASN A 21 -1.85 2.75 3.24
C ASN A 21 -2.38 4.09 3.77
N GLY A 22 -3.39 4.05 4.65
CA GLY A 22 -3.78 5.21 5.45
C GLY A 22 -2.74 5.54 6.52
N GLU A 23 -2.40 6.80 6.72
CA GLU A 23 -1.41 7.20 7.74
C GLU A 23 -1.93 7.07 9.18
N ASN A 24 -3.25 7.07 9.36
CA ASN A 24 -3.92 6.86 10.64
C ASN A 24 -4.39 5.40 10.83
N ASP A 25 -3.87 4.46 10.04
CA ASP A 25 -4.17 3.05 10.20
C ASP A 25 -3.52 2.47 11.47
N VAL A 26 -4.34 2.27 12.51
CA VAL A 26 -3.91 1.70 13.79
C VAL A 26 -3.78 0.18 13.79
N GLN A 27 -4.34 -0.52 12.79
CA GLN A 27 -4.30 -1.98 12.68
C GLN A 27 -3.09 -2.44 11.86
N THR A 28 -2.81 -1.71 10.78
CA THR A 28 -1.62 -1.88 9.95
C THR A 28 -0.87 -0.55 9.84
N PRO A 29 0.02 -0.25 10.82
CA PRO A 29 0.73 1.02 10.85
C PRO A 29 1.53 1.27 9.57
N VAL A 30 1.49 2.51 9.09
CA VAL A 30 2.12 2.94 7.81
C VAL A 30 3.62 2.60 7.72
N GLN A 31 4.31 2.46 8.85
CA GLN A 31 5.70 2.01 8.92
C GLN A 31 5.91 0.63 8.25
N GLN A 32 4.90 -0.24 8.28
CA GLN A 32 4.97 -1.54 7.60
C GLN A 32 5.00 -1.38 6.07
N ALA A 33 4.25 -0.41 5.52
CA ALA A 33 4.30 -0.07 4.09
C ALA A 33 5.66 0.52 3.69
N PHE A 34 6.26 1.36 4.54
CA PHE A 34 7.62 1.87 4.31
C PHE A 34 8.67 0.75 4.31
N LEU A 35 8.59 -0.19 5.25
CA LEU A 35 9.50 -1.34 5.29
C LEU A 35 9.35 -2.24 4.07
N LEU A 36 8.12 -2.45 3.58
CA LEU A 36 7.87 -3.19 2.35
C LEU A 36 8.50 -2.48 1.14
N HIS A 37 8.25 -1.18 0.99
CA HIS A 37 8.81 -0.37 -0.09
C HIS A 37 10.35 -0.37 -0.07
N GLN A 38 10.95 -0.20 1.11
CA GLN A 38 12.41 -0.32 1.27
C GLN A 38 12.91 -1.70 0.84
N ARG A 39 12.23 -2.77 1.28
CA ARG A 39 12.67 -4.13 0.95
C ARG A 39 12.60 -4.44 -0.55
N LEU A 40 11.59 -3.93 -1.25
CA LEU A 40 11.47 -4.08 -2.70
C LEU A 40 12.65 -3.43 -3.44
N ASN A 41 13.13 -2.27 -2.96
CA ASN A 41 14.37 -1.66 -3.45
C ASN A 41 15.59 -2.57 -3.20
N GLU A 42 15.74 -3.11 -1.98
CA GLU A 42 16.88 -3.97 -1.61
C GLU A 42 16.98 -5.25 -2.45
N VAL A 43 15.86 -5.80 -2.91
CA VAL A 43 15.83 -7.01 -3.77
C VAL A 43 15.86 -6.67 -5.27
N ASN A 44 16.03 -5.40 -5.63
CA ASN A 44 16.00 -4.88 -7.00
C ASN A 44 14.72 -5.32 -7.74
N HIS A 45 13.57 -5.10 -7.11
CA HIS A 45 12.28 -5.17 -7.77
C HIS A 45 12.04 -3.83 -8.49
N PRO A 46 11.95 -3.80 -9.83
CA PRO A 46 12.13 -2.55 -10.58
C PRO A 46 10.92 -1.62 -10.57
N ASP A 47 9.71 -2.17 -10.41
CA ASP A 47 8.46 -1.42 -10.52
C ASP A 47 7.63 -1.60 -9.26
N HIS A 48 7.67 -0.59 -8.40
CA HIS A 48 6.81 -0.51 -7.23
C HIS A 48 6.48 0.94 -6.87
N THR A 49 5.23 1.18 -6.50
CA THR A 49 4.71 2.49 -6.10
C THR A 49 4.15 2.42 -4.68
N LEU A 50 4.45 3.43 -3.86
CA LEU A 50 3.85 3.61 -2.54
C LEU A 50 3.07 4.92 -2.50
N ILE A 51 1.81 4.85 -2.08
CA ILE A 51 0.96 6.01 -1.82
C ILE A 51 0.46 5.92 -0.37
N THR A 52 0.67 7.00 0.39
CA THR A 52 0.11 7.14 1.73
C THR A 52 -0.95 8.24 1.76
N TYR A 53 -1.99 8.00 2.54
CA TYR A 53 -3.12 8.92 2.61
C TYR A 53 -3.19 9.56 4.00
N PRO A 54 -3.00 10.88 4.11
CA PRO A 54 -3.12 11.57 5.38
C PRO A 54 -4.55 11.42 5.91
N ASP A 55 -4.68 11.34 7.23
CA ASP A 55 -5.95 11.25 7.96
C ASP A 55 -6.83 10.00 7.70
N LEU A 56 -6.46 9.12 6.77
CA LEU A 56 -7.20 7.89 6.51
C LEU A 56 -6.71 6.73 7.39
N GLY A 57 -7.64 5.90 7.83
CA GLY A 57 -7.37 4.70 8.61
C GLY A 57 -7.36 3.41 7.79
N HIS A 58 -7.52 2.29 8.50
CA HIS A 58 -7.47 0.93 7.94
C HIS A 58 -8.41 0.68 6.75
N ALA A 59 -9.59 1.30 6.77
CA ALA A 59 -10.60 1.15 5.73
C ALA A 59 -10.49 2.19 4.61
N PHE A 60 -9.39 2.96 4.54
CA PHE A 60 -9.25 4.12 3.65
C PHE A 60 -10.38 5.14 3.82
N TYR A 61 -10.82 5.30 5.06
CA TYR A 61 -11.84 6.25 5.49
C TYR A 61 -11.25 7.14 6.59
N PRO A 62 -11.63 8.44 6.68
CA PRO A 62 -11.13 9.33 7.71
C PRO A 62 -11.24 8.72 9.10
N SER A 63 -10.10 8.59 9.77
CA SER A 63 -9.98 7.95 11.07
C SER A 63 -9.00 8.72 11.94
N SER A 64 -9.15 8.62 13.25
CA SER A 64 -8.14 9.15 14.17
C SER A 64 -6.95 8.19 14.29
N LYS A 65 -5.82 8.68 14.79
CA LYS A 65 -4.64 7.86 15.13
C LYS A 65 -4.83 6.89 16.31
N TRP A 66 -6.03 6.87 16.91
CA TRP A 66 -6.31 6.10 18.12
C TRP A 66 -7.38 5.03 17.90
N GLN A 67 -8.19 5.17 16.86
CA GLN A 67 -9.32 4.29 16.60
C GLN A 67 -9.65 4.28 15.10
N THR A 68 -9.84 3.08 14.56
CA THR A 68 -10.37 2.86 13.21
C THR A 68 -11.83 3.33 13.15
N ALA A 69 -12.13 4.21 12.19
CA ALA A 69 -13.48 4.48 11.77
C ALA A 69 -13.79 3.72 10.47
N PHE A 70 -15.07 3.42 10.26
CA PHE A 70 -15.55 2.74 9.07
C PHE A 70 -16.53 3.64 8.32
N GLY A 71 -16.44 3.64 7.01
CA GLY A 71 -17.24 4.43 6.10
C GLY A 71 -16.91 4.09 4.66
N PRO A 72 -17.47 4.81 3.68
CA PRO A 72 -17.09 4.64 2.28
C PRO A 72 -15.61 4.96 2.09
N MET A 73 -14.89 4.17 1.30
CA MET A 73 -13.52 4.50 0.90
C MET A 73 -13.49 5.88 0.22
N GLU A 74 -12.49 6.70 0.56
CA GLU A 74 -12.33 8.02 -0.05
C GLU A 74 -12.15 7.90 -1.58
N PRO A 75 -12.83 8.74 -2.39
CA PRO A 75 -12.77 8.66 -3.85
C PRO A 75 -11.36 8.78 -4.43
N ASP A 76 -10.49 9.56 -3.79
CA ASP A 76 -9.11 9.77 -4.24
C ASP A 76 -8.31 8.46 -4.24
N VAL A 77 -8.57 7.56 -3.27
CA VAL A 77 -7.93 6.24 -3.21
C VAL A 77 -8.32 5.38 -4.42
N LEU A 78 -9.59 5.45 -4.81
CA LEU A 78 -10.08 4.74 -6.01
C LEU A 78 -9.53 5.36 -7.29
N ALA A 79 -9.41 6.69 -7.35
CA ALA A 79 -8.87 7.41 -8.49
C ALA A 79 -7.38 7.08 -8.71
N ASP A 80 -6.58 7.02 -7.64
CA ASP A 80 -5.17 6.63 -7.70
C ASP A 80 -5.00 5.17 -8.10
N LEU A 81 -5.80 4.27 -7.51
CA LEU A 81 -5.81 2.85 -7.88
C LEU A 81 -6.12 2.68 -9.37
N TYR A 82 -7.17 3.34 -9.87
CA TYR A 82 -7.55 3.30 -11.28
C TYR A 82 -6.43 3.86 -12.17
N SER A 83 -5.88 5.02 -11.83
CA SER A 83 -4.83 5.67 -12.60
C SER A 83 -3.57 4.80 -12.68
N TRP A 84 -3.20 4.14 -11.58
CA TRP A 84 -2.09 3.20 -11.55
C TRP A 84 -2.38 1.96 -12.40
N LEU A 85 -3.55 1.36 -12.29
CA LEU A 85 -3.90 0.20 -13.13
C LEU A 85 -3.87 0.53 -14.62
N GLU A 86 -4.40 1.69 -15.02
CA GLU A 86 -4.37 2.14 -16.41
C GLU A 86 -2.95 2.34 -16.93
N SER A 87 -2.03 2.89 -16.11
CA SER A 87 -0.63 3.06 -16.52
C SER A 87 0.14 1.74 -16.65
N HIS A 88 -0.35 0.64 -16.07
CA HIS A 88 0.26 -0.70 -16.10
C HIS A 88 -0.52 -1.72 -16.95
N SER A 89 -1.53 -1.26 -17.70
CA SER A 89 -2.42 -2.10 -18.52
C SER A 89 -1.83 -2.52 -19.88
N ARG A 90 -0.60 -2.12 -20.19
CA ARG A 90 0.02 -2.27 -21.52
C ARG A 90 1.28 -3.11 -21.52
#